data_AF-A0A3Q9BX04-F1
#
_entry.id   AF-A0A3Q9BX04-F1
#
_cell.length_a   1.000
_cell.length_b   1.000
_cell.length_c   1.000
_cell.angle_alpha   90.00
_cell.angle_beta   90.00
_cell.angle_gamma   90.00
#
_symmetry.space_group_name_H-M   'P 1'
#
loop_
_entity.id
_entity.type
_entity.pdbx_description
1 polymer ?
#
loop_
_entity_poly.entity_id
_entity_poly.type
_entity_poly.pdbx_seq_one_letter_code
_entity_poly.pdbx_strand_id
1 'polypeptide(L)' 'MALEMRDRCERCETAELPPDAAARICVYECTYCVACSEAMQNICPNCGGELVPRPRPARTDPA' A
#
# COMPACT_ATOMS: atom_id res chain seq x y z
N MET A 1 11.99 -14.27 -8.71
CA MET A 1 11.12 -14.29 -7.51
C MET A 1 10.14 -13.13 -7.67
N ALA A 2 8.84 -13.37 -7.54
CA ALA A 2 7.84 -12.31 -7.65
C ALA A 2 7.73 -11.57 -6.31
N LEU A 3 7.54 -10.26 -6.37
CA LEU A 3 7.31 -9.44 -5.18
C LEU A 3 5.95 -9.83 -4.57
N GLU A 4 5.94 -10.26 -3.31
CA GLU A 4 4.69 -10.56 -2.59
C GLU A 4 4.06 -9.26 -2.11
N MET A 5 3.01 -8.83 -2.81
CA MET A 5 2.26 -7.63 -2.45
C MET A 5 1.50 -7.86 -1.15
N ARG A 6 1.65 -6.93 -0.20
CA ARG A 6 0.94 -6.95 1.08
C ARG A 6 -0.56 -6.74 0.85
N ASP A 7 -1.36 -7.66 1.38
CA ASP A 7 -2.81 -7.74 1.19
C ASP A 7 -3.60 -7.10 2.35
N ARG A 8 -2.91 -6.59 3.37
CA ARG A 8 -3.52 -5.91 4.53
C ARG A 8 -2.74 -4.67 4.93
N CYS A 9 -3.44 -3.73 5.56
CA CYS A 9 -2.82 -2.53 6.13
C CYS A 9 -1.96 -2.88 7.36
N GLU A 10 -0.69 -2.50 7.36
CA GLU A 10 0.24 -2.77 8.47
C GLU A 10 -0.04 -1.95 9.75
N ARG A 11 -0.95 -0.96 9.70
CA ARG A 11 -1.33 -0.17 10.88
C ARG A 11 -2.57 -0.69 11.56
N CYS A 12 -3.63 -0.93 10.80
CA CYS A 12 -4.93 -1.27 11.35
C CYS A 12 -5.28 -2.75 11.23
N GLU A 13 -4.59 -3.50 10.35
CA GLU A 13 -4.76 -4.94 10.07
C GLU A 13 -6.16 -5.37 9.58
N THR A 14 -7.14 -4.49 9.67
CA THR A 14 -8.55 -4.71 9.29
C THR A 14 -8.84 -4.40 7.83
N ALA A 15 -8.10 -3.47 7.22
CA ALA A 15 -8.32 -3.08 5.84
C ALA A 15 -7.65 -4.09 4.90
N GLU A 16 -8.46 -4.73 4.06
CA GLU A 16 -8.00 -5.58 2.96
C GLU A 16 -7.49 -4.71 1.80
N LEU A 17 -6.32 -5.03 1.28
CA LEU A 17 -5.59 -4.29 0.25
C LEU A 17 -5.23 -5.21 -0.94
N PRO A 18 -6.23 -5.83 -1.62
CA PRO A 18 -5.99 -6.63 -2.82
C PRO A 18 -5.23 -5.81 -3.88
N PRO A 19 -4.57 -6.41 -4.87
CA PRO A 19 -3.61 -5.73 -5.77
C PRO A 19 -4.14 -4.44 -6.44
N ASP A 20 -5.44 -4.35 -6.69
CA ASP A 20 -6.12 -3.23 -7.32
C ASP A 20 -6.66 -2.17 -6.33
N ALA A 21 -6.66 -2.45 -5.02
CA ALA A 21 -7.13 -1.53 -4.00
C ALA A 21 -6.29 -0.27 -3.89
N ALA A 22 -6.95 0.82 -3.50
CA ALA A 22 -6.30 2.07 -3.14
C ALA A 22 -5.52 1.89 -1.83
N ALA A 23 -4.20 1.81 -1.95
CA ALA A 23 -3.26 1.71 -0.85
C ALA A 23 -2.14 2.75 -1.03
N ARG A 24 -1.40 3.00 0.05
CA ARG A 24 -0.18 3.80 0.03
C ARG A 24 1.00 2.92 0.39
N ILE A 25 2.14 3.15 -0.25
CA ILE A 25 3.38 2.37 -0.10
C ILE A 25 4.57 3.29 0.13
N CYS A 26 5.55 2.85 0.94
CA CYS A 26 6.85 3.53 1.07
C CYS A 26 7.96 2.79 0.28
N VAL A 27 9.17 3.33 0.26
CA VAL A 27 10.34 2.74 -0.43
C VAL A 27 10.78 1.36 0.09
N TYR A 28 10.39 1.02 1.34
CA TYR A 28 10.60 -0.30 1.95
C TYR A 28 9.35 -1.18 1.87
N GLU A 29 8.42 -0.79 1.01
CA GLU A 29 7.21 -1.53 0.67
C GLU A 29 6.19 -1.64 1.82
N CYS A 30 6.32 -0.83 2.88
CA CYS A 30 5.30 -0.68 3.92
C CYS A 30 3.99 -0.20 3.32
N THR A 31 2.94 -0.99 3.50
CA THR A 31 1.65 -0.81 2.83
C THR A 31 0.57 -0.45 3.84
N TYR A 32 -0.13 0.65 3.58
CA TYR A 32 -1.20 1.16 4.44
C TYR A 32 -2.43 1.52 3.62
N CYS A 33 -3.62 1.40 4.23
CA CYS A 33 -4.83 1.93 3.62
C CYS A 33 -4.79 3.47 3.57
N VAL A 34 -5.57 4.07 2.67
CA VAL A 34 -5.62 5.54 2.47
C VAL A 34 -5.92 6.26 3.79
N ALA A 35 -6.93 5.81 4.54
CA ALA A 35 -7.30 6.42 5.81
C ALA A 35 -6.16 6.38 6.85
N CYS A 36 -5.44 5.26 6.95
CA CYS A 36 -4.29 5.17 7.84
C CYS A 36 -3.16 6.11 7.41
N SER A 37 -2.88 6.19 6.11
CA SER A 37 -1.85 7.09 5.56
C SER A 37 -2.19 8.55 5.84
N GLU A 38 -3.43 8.97 5.61
CA GLU A 38 -3.89 10.33 5.89
C GLU A 38 -3.78 10.68 7.38
N ALA A 39 -4.17 9.76 8.26
CA ALA A 39 -3.99 9.92 9.71
C ALA A 39 -2.52 9.94 10.16
N MET A 40 -1.59 9.50 9.31
CA MET A 40 -0.14 9.60 9.51
C MET A 40 0.49 10.72 8.68
N GLN A 41 -0.32 11.62 8.11
CA GLN A 41 0.14 12.73 7.26
C GLN A 41 0.98 12.28 6.06
N ASN A 42 0.69 11.07 5.55
CA ASN A 42 1.45 10.40 4.49
C ASN A 42 2.94 10.18 4.83
N ILE A 43 3.25 10.00 6.11
CA ILE A 43 4.58 9.60 6.59
C ILE A 43 4.50 8.17 7.12
N CYS A 44 5.40 7.32 6.66
CA CYS A 44 5.50 5.94 7.12
C CYS A 44 6.03 5.92 8.56
N PRO A 45 5.32 5.28 9.52
CA PRO A 45 5.76 5.22 10.91
C PRO A 45 6.97 4.31 11.10
N ASN A 46 7.20 3.37 10.16
CA ASN A 46 8.28 2.38 10.26
C ASN A 46 9.60 2.92 9.69
N CYS A 47 9.57 3.72 8.62
CA CYS A 47 10.79 4.22 7.97
C CYS A 47 10.96 5.75 7.99
N GLY A 48 9.94 6.52 8.37
CA GLY A 48 9.95 7.99 8.36
C GLY A 48 9.89 8.62 6.96
N GLY A 49 9.82 7.81 5.90
CA GLY A 49 9.71 8.28 4.51
C GLY A 49 8.26 8.58 4.09
N GLU A 50 8.09 9.09 2.88
CA GLU A 50 6.78 9.41 2.32
C GLU A 50 5.97 8.16 1.94
N LEU A 51 4.65 8.29 2.02
CA LEU A 51 3.67 7.30 1.59
C LEU A 51 2.99 7.76 0.29
N VAL A 52 3.43 7.16 -0.81
CA VAL A 52 2.90 7.45 -2.15
C VAL A 52 1.83 6.43 -2.56
N PRO A 53 0.98 6.72 -3.55
CA PRO A 53 0.04 5.73 -4.08
C PRO A 53 0.72 4.43 -4.48
N ARG A 54 0.22 3.29 -3.98
CA ARG A 54 0.73 1.97 -4.35
C ARG A 54 0.49 1.73 -5.85
N PRO A 55 1.53 1.38 -6.63
CA PRO A 55 1.36 1.00 -8.02
C PRO A 55 0.32 -0.12 -8.15
N ARG A 56 -0.61 0.03 -9.09
CA ARG A 56 -1.62 -0.99 -9.39
C ARG A 56 -1.18 -1.78 -10.61
N PRO A 57 -1.43 -3.11 -10.65
CA PRO A 57 -1.15 -3.89 -11.84
C PRO A 57 -1.90 -3.29 -13.04
N ALA A 58 -1.22 -3.23 -14.19
CA ALA A 58 -1.93 -2.95 -15.44
C ALA A 58 -3.03 -4.01 -15.58
N ARG A 59 -4.23 -3.60 -15.97
CA ARG A 59 -5.26 -4.55 -16.38
C ARG A 59 -4.70 -5.27 -17.61
N THR A 60 -4.23 -6.50 -17.43
CA THR A 60 -3.99 -7.39 -18.56
C THR A 60 -5.38 -7.84 -19.00
N ASP A 61 -6.06 -7.05 -19.84
CA ASP A 61 -7.20 -7.56 -20.59
C ASP A 61 -6.64 -8.71 -21.45
N PRO A 62 -7.15 -9.95 -21.31
CA PRO A 62 -6.80 -11.02 -22.23
C PRO A 62 -7.47 -10.70 -23.56
N ALA A 63 -6.73 -10.08 -24.48
CA ALA A 63 -7.07 -10.06 -25.90
C ALA A 63 -6.85 -11.45 -26.51
#